data_AF-A0A365Z076-F1
#
_entry.id   AF-A0A365Z076-F1
#
_cell.length_a   1.000
_cell.length_b   1.000
_cell.length_c   1.000
_cell.angle_alpha   90.00
_cell.angle_beta   90.00
_cell.angle_gamma   90.00
#
_symmetry.space_group_name_H-M   'P 1'
#
loop_
_entity.id
_entity.type
_entity.pdbx_description
1 polymer ?
#
loop_
_entity_poly.entity_id
_entity_poly.type
_entity_poly.pdbx_seq_one_letter_code
_entity_poly.pdbx_strand_id
1 'polypeptide(L)'
;MGSAVDWESFYNGTGARRVDLPTYAFQRQRYWPESAPAITADDDTEFWKAVESGELADLLGPVLPELREWRRERNARSAAESWRYRITWSPLSGLPEPTLTGRRWLVLGSEDHKALADTVIAGLTRHGAEVVTEPTDGLNGVLSLRAPGTQDPAASALADIAAAWDAPLWLATRGAVSVGASDHLEAPDQTAVWGLGRVLGLEQPGRWGGLVDLPAEL
;
A
#
# COMPACT_ATOMS: atom_id res chain seq x y z
N MET A 1 -32.08 18.28 -18.17
CA MET A 1 -33.04 18.97 -17.28
C MET A 1 -33.21 18.11 -16.03
N GLY A 2 -32.53 18.43 -14.94
CA GLY A 2 -32.73 17.73 -13.67
C GLY A 2 -33.79 18.46 -12.87
N SER A 3 -34.84 17.75 -12.43
CA SER A 3 -35.80 18.28 -11.46
C SER A 3 -35.18 18.31 -10.07
N ALA A 4 -35.47 19.34 -9.29
CA ALA A 4 -35.06 19.39 -7.90
C ALA A 4 -35.78 18.27 -7.13
N VAL A 5 -35.01 17.42 -6.46
CA VAL A 5 -35.56 16.36 -5.61
C VAL A 5 -36.02 17.00 -4.31
N ASP A 6 -37.31 16.84 -4.00
CA ASP A 6 -37.89 17.23 -2.73
C ASP A 6 -37.57 16.17 -1.66
N TRP A 7 -36.42 16.36 -1.01
CA TRP A 7 -35.97 15.52 0.09
C TRP A 7 -36.84 15.65 1.33
N GLU A 8 -37.58 16.74 1.50
CA GLU A 8 -38.40 16.99 2.69
C GLU A 8 -39.63 16.07 2.68
N SER A 9 -40.25 15.91 1.51
CA SER A 9 -41.33 14.92 1.32
C SER A 9 -40.85 13.48 1.53
N PHE A 10 -39.62 13.16 1.09
CA PHE A 10 -39.08 11.81 1.19
C PHE A 10 -38.83 11.34 2.64
N TYR A 11 -38.45 12.24 3.55
CA TYR A 11 -38.11 11.90 4.94
C TYR A 11 -39.21 12.18 5.96
N ASN A 12 -40.38 12.66 5.54
CA ASN A 12 -41.48 12.99 6.44
C ASN A 12 -41.96 11.74 7.23
N GLY A 13 -42.15 11.89 8.55
CA GLY A 13 -42.61 10.81 9.44
C GLY A 13 -41.54 9.79 9.87
N THR A 14 -40.31 9.87 9.35
CA THR A 14 -39.23 8.90 9.68
C THR A 14 -38.40 9.28 10.91
N GLY A 15 -38.53 10.50 11.42
CA GLY A 15 -37.68 11.02 12.50
C GLY A 15 -36.24 11.34 12.07
N ALA A 16 -35.95 11.33 10.77
CA ALA A 16 -34.65 11.69 10.23
C ALA A 16 -34.31 13.16 10.55
N ARG A 17 -33.10 13.39 11.06
CA ARG A 17 -32.55 14.73 11.31
C ARG A 17 -31.36 14.97 10.40
N ARG A 18 -31.26 16.16 9.80
CA ARG A 18 -30.01 16.59 9.15
C ARG A 18 -28.95 16.68 10.23
N VAL A 19 -27.90 15.89 10.09
CA VAL A 19 -26.68 16.02 10.87
C VAL A 19 -25.63 16.66 9.98
N ASP A 20 -24.85 17.58 10.53
CA ASP A 20 -23.65 18.02 9.85
C ASP A 20 -22.77 16.80 9.63
N LEU A 21 -22.37 16.58 8.37
CA LEU A 21 -21.37 15.57 8.08
C LEU A 21 -20.10 15.96 8.86
N PRO A 22 -19.43 15.01 9.53
CA PRO A 22 -18.09 15.27 10.02
C PRO A 22 -17.30 15.82 8.84
N THR A 23 -16.85 17.07 8.95
CA THR A 23 -15.91 17.63 7.98
C THR A 23 -14.65 16.81 8.21
N TYR A 24 -14.50 15.76 7.43
CA TYR A 24 -13.36 14.87 7.49
C TYR A 24 -12.15 15.77 7.25
N ALA A 25 -11.48 16.14 8.32
CA ALA A 25 -10.24 16.87 8.28
C ALA A 25 -9.18 15.83 7.93
N PHE A 26 -9.20 15.39 6.67
CA PHE A 26 -7.99 14.94 6.02
C PHE A 26 -7.04 16.14 6.13
N GLN A 27 -6.17 16.13 7.15
CA GLN A 27 -4.89 16.79 6.98
C GLN A 27 -4.37 16.26 5.66
N ARG A 28 -4.30 17.13 4.66
CA ARG A 28 -3.78 16.82 3.33
C ARG A 28 -2.28 16.66 3.44
N GLN A 29 -1.83 15.64 4.17
CA GLN A 29 -0.49 15.13 3.99
C GLN A 29 -0.48 14.42 2.64
N ARG A 30 0.46 14.84 1.80
CA ARG A 30 0.63 14.28 0.49
C ARG A 30 1.29 12.91 0.67
N TYR A 31 0.48 11.86 0.66
CA TYR A 31 0.95 10.47 0.74
C TYR A 31 1.50 9.94 -0.61
N TRP A 32 1.57 10.80 -1.63
CA TRP A 32 2.19 10.45 -2.91
C TRP A 32 3.71 10.62 -2.81
N PRO A 33 4.51 9.69 -3.37
CA PRO A 33 5.96 9.86 -3.48
C PRO A 33 6.30 11.25 -4.02
N GLU A 34 7.17 11.97 -3.31
CA GLU A 34 7.74 13.19 -3.86
C GLU A 34 8.62 12.81 -5.05
N SER A 35 8.44 13.54 -6.14
CA SER A 35 9.22 13.31 -7.34
C SER A 35 10.66 13.72 -7.04
N ALA A 36 11.57 12.76 -7.08
CA ALA A 36 12.99 13.05 -6.94
C ALA A 36 13.36 14.09 -8.03
N PRO A 37 14.16 15.11 -7.69
CA PRO A 37 14.58 16.09 -8.67
C PRO A 37 15.27 15.36 -9.83
N ALA A 38 14.82 15.64 -11.06
CA ALA A 38 15.46 15.09 -12.24
C ALA A 38 16.91 15.58 -12.26
N ILE A 39 17.87 14.67 -12.13
CA ILE A 39 19.28 14.96 -12.35
C ILE A 39 19.43 15.24 -13.84
N THR A 40 19.35 16.51 -14.21
CA THR A 40 19.68 16.96 -15.56
C THR A 40 21.17 17.29 -15.58
N ALA A 41 21.89 16.77 -16.57
CA ALA A 41 23.21 17.30 -16.89
C ALA A 41 22.99 18.75 -17.37
N ASP A 42 23.45 19.71 -16.57
CA ASP A 42 23.15 21.14 -16.68
C ASP A 42 23.93 21.85 -17.81
N ASP A 43 24.65 21.09 -18.64
CA ASP A 43 25.65 21.64 -19.57
C ASP A 43 25.04 22.47 -20.73
N ASP A 44 23.75 22.32 -21.04
CA ASP A 44 23.09 22.98 -22.18
C ASP A 44 21.99 24.00 -21.79
N THR A 45 21.89 24.39 -20.52
CA THR A 45 20.77 25.22 -20.02
C THR A 45 20.69 26.59 -20.69
N GLU A 46 21.81 27.26 -20.96
CA GLU A 46 21.83 28.57 -21.63
C GLU A 46 21.39 28.48 -23.09
N PHE A 47 21.82 27.43 -23.81
CA PHE A 47 21.41 27.18 -25.19
C PHE A 47 19.89 27.04 -25.31
N TRP A 48 19.27 26.21 -24.46
CA TRP A 48 17.83 25.98 -24.50
C TRP A 48 17.02 27.23 -24.12
N LYS A 49 17.51 28.05 -23.19
CA LYS A 49 16.91 29.36 -22.90
C LYS A 49 16.93 30.27 -24.13
N ALA A 50 18.03 30.33 -24.87
CA ALA A 50 18.15 31.14 -26.08
C ALA A 50 17.26 30.63 -27.24
N VAL A 51 17.09 29.31 -27.38
CA VAL A 51 16.14 28.69 -28.32
C VAL A 51 14.69 29.07 -27.94
N GLU A 52 14.33 28.98 -26.66
CA GLU A 52 12.98 29.29 -26.17
C GLU A 52 12.66 30.79 -26.20
N SER A 53 13.63 31.67 -25.90
CA SER A 53 13.47 33.12 -25.98
C SER A 53 13.44 33.64 -27.42
N GLY A 54 14.13 32.96 -28.34
CA GLY A 54 14.18 33.31 -29.76
C GLY A 54 15.38 34.17 -30.12
N GLU A 55 16.33 34.33 -29.20
CA GLU A 55 17.60 35.03 -29.42
C GLU A 55 18.42 34.46 -30.59
N LEU A 56 18.19 33.19 -30.95
CA LEU A 56 18.87 32.52 -32.05
C LEU A 56 18.13 32.61 -33.40
N ALA A 57 17.12 33.48 -33.54
CA ALA A 57 16.31 33.58 -34.77
C ALA A 57 17.16 33.89 -36.02
N ASP A 58 18.18 34.75 -35.90
CA ASP A 58 19.07 35.11 -37.01
C ASP A 58 19.99 33.95 -37.44
N LEU A 59 20.28 33.01 -36.53
CA LEU A 59 21.16 31.86 -36.78
C LEU A 59 20.38 30.60 -37.20
N LEU A 60 19.18 30.39 -36.66
CA LEU A 60 18.41 29.15 -36.77
C LEU A 60 17.03 29.33 -37.45
N GLY A 61 16.74 30.50 -38.02
CA GLY A 61 15.42 30.94 -38.48
C GLY A 61 14.46 29.84 -38.97
N PRO A 62 14.78 29.09 -40.04
CA PRO A 62 13.88 28.06 -40.59
C PRO A 62 13.64 26.86 -39.66
N VAL A 63 14.61 26.49 -38.83
CA VAL A 63 14.56 25.29 -37.96
C VAL A 63 14.11 25.62 -36.53
N LEU A 64 14.06 26.89 -36.15
CA LEU A 64 13.71 27.32 -34.80
C LEU A 64 12.30 26.86 -34.36
N PRO A 65 11.24 26.94 -35.20
CA PRO A 65 9.92 26.42 -34.82
C PRO A 65 9.92 24.91 -34.59
N GLU A 66 10.59 24.14 -35.46
CA GLU A 66 10.71 22.68 -35.34
C GLU A 66 11.51 22.28 -34.08
N LEU A 67 12.58 23.00 -33.77
CA LEU A 67 13.41 22.75 -32.59
C LEU A 67 12.65 23.03 -31.28
N ARG A 68 11.82 24.09 -31.26
CA ARG A 68 10.93 24.41 -30.12
C ARG A 68 9.84 23.37 -29.93
N GLU A 69 9.24 22.90 -31.02
CA GLU A 69 8.25 21.82 -30.99
C GLU A 69 8.88 20.53 -30.45
N TRP A 70 10.03 20.13 -30.98
CA TRP A 70 10.79 18.99 -30.49
C TRP A 70 11.13 19.12 -29.00
N ARG A 71 11.58 20.30 -28.55
CA ARG A 71 11.91 20.54 -27.13
C ARG A 71 10.69 20.41 -26.24
N ARG A 72 9.53 20.95 -26.66
CA ARG A 72 8.26 20.82 -25.95
C ARG A 72 7.81 19.36 -25.84
N GLU A 73 7.88 18.61 -26.94
CA GLU A 73 7.54 17.18 -26.95
C GLU A 73 8.47 16.36 -26.05
N ARG A 74 9.78 16.64 -26.11
CA ARG A 74 10.77 16.01 -25.24
C ARG A 74 10.49 16.30 -23.77
N ASN A 75 10.25 17.56 -23.40
CA ASN A 75 9.94 17.95 -22.04
C ASN A 75 8.64 17.30 -21.54
N ALA A 76 7.60 17.25 -22.38
CA ALA A 76 6.35 16.56 -22.07
C ALA A 76 6.56 15.04 -21.84
N ARG A 77 7.41 14.41 -22.66
CA ARG A 77 7.76 12.98 -22.51
C ARG A 77 8.57 12.73 -21.24
N SER A 78 9.58 13.54 -20.97
CA SER A 78 10.39 13.43 -19.75
C SER A 78 9.57 13.71 -18.49
N ALA A 79 8.64 14.66 -18.54
CA ALA A 79 7.68 14.88 -17.46
C ALA A 79 6.79 13.66 -17.24
N ALA A 80 6.23 13.08 -18.30
CA ALA A 80 5.42 11.87 -18.21
C ALA A 80 6.23 10.65 -17.70
N GLU A 81 7.49 10.52 -18.10
CA GLU A 81 8.41 9.49 -17.60
C GLU A 81 8.73 9.66 -16.12
N SER A 82 8.88 10.90 -15.65
CA SER A 82 9.13 11.22 -14.23
C SER A 82 7.98 10.85 -13.30
N TRP A 83 6.77 10.66 -13.84
CA TRP A 83 5.60 10.24 -13.09
C TRP A 83 5.43 8.72 -13.03
N ARG A 84 6.29 7.95 -13.72
CA ARG A 84 6.23 6.50 -13.72
C ARG A 84 6.97 5.95 -12.50
N TYR A 85 6.24 5.18 -11.71
CA TYR A 85 6.80 4.43 -10.58
C TYR A 85 6.57 2.95 -10.79
N ARG A 86 7.45 2.14 -10.22
CA ARG A 86 7.25 0.70 -10.06
C ARG A 86 7.55 0.30 -8.63
N ILE A 87 6.83 -0.71 -8.15
CA ILE A 87 7.17 -1.37 -6.90
C ILE A 87 8.36 -2.29 -7.17
N THR A 88 9.36 -2.25 -6.28
CA THR A 88 10.51 -3.15 -6.30
C THR A 88 10.73 -3.71 -4.91
N TRP A 89 11.34 -4.88 -4.83
CA TRP A 89 11.71 -5.55 -3.59
C TRP A 89 13.22 -5.55 -3.46
N SER A 90 13.72 -5.13 -2.30
CA SER A 90 15.15 -5.10 -1.99
C SER A 90 15.45 -6.14 -0.92
N PRO A 91 16.41 -7.06 -1.14
CA PRO A 91 16.79 -8.03 -0.13
C PRO A 91 17.32 -7.35 1.14
N LEU A 92 16.77 -7.75 2.30
CA LEU A 92 17.34 -7.37 3.59
C LEU A 92 18.49 -8.32 3.94
N SER A 93 19.67 -7.77 4.22
CA SER A 93 20.89 -8.53 4.56
C SER A 93 21.38 -8.19 5.96
N GLY A 94 22.09 -9.13 6.61
CA GLY A 94 22.69 -8.91 7.93
C GLY A 94 21.68 -8.85 9.09
N LEU A 95 20.52 -9.49 8.96
CA LEU A 95 19.54 -9.56 10.04
C LEU A 95 20.09 -10.40 11.21
N PRO A 96 19.93 -9.96 12.47
CA PRO A 96 20.28 -10.78 13.63
C PRO A 96 19.39 -12.03 13.69
N GLU A 97 19.81 -13.03 14.47
CA GLU A 97 18.97 -14.20 14.70
C GLU A 97 17.61 -13.76 15.29
N PRO A 98 16.48 -14.13 14.68
CA PRO A 98 15.19 -13.63 15.12
C PRO A 98 14.85 -14.21 16.49
N THR A 99 14.58 -13.34 17.46
CA THR A 99 14.14 -13.72 18.80
C THR A 99 12.82 -13.02 19.13
N LEU A 100 11.79 -13.80 19.42
CA LEU A 100 10.52 -13.34 19.97
C LEU A 100 10.61 -13.51 21.49
N THR A 101 11.13 -12.52 22.20
CA THR A 101 11.37 -12.64 23.65
C THR A 101 10.05 -12.66 24.43
N GLY A 102 9.67 -13.79 25.05
CA GLY A 102 8.72 -13.87 26.18
C GLY A 102 7.35 -13.26 25.92
N ARG A 103 6.90 -13.29 24.66
CA ARG A 103 5.74 -12.55 24.19
C ARG A 103 4.66 -13.53 23.76
N ARG A 104 3.43 -13.31 24.24
CA ARG A 104 2.27 -14.10 23.84
C ARG A 104 1.77 -13.63 22.48
N TRP A 105 1.60 -14.56 21.55
CA TRP A 105 1.16 -14.27 20.18
C TRP A 105 -0.12 -15.02 19.86
N LEU A 106 -1.13 -14.30 19.38
CA LEU A 106 -2.34 -14.92 18.85
C LEU A 106 -2.13 -15.24 17.36
N VAL A 107 -2.35 -16.49 16.97
CA VAL A 107 -2.38 -16.89 15.55
C VAL A 107 -3.81 -17.20 15.15
N LEU A 108 -4.34 -16.43 14.20
CA LEU A 108 -5.66 -16.63 13.62
C LEU A 108 -5.50 -17.45 12.33
N GLY A 109 -5.92 -18.72 12.35
CA GLY A 109 -5.86 -19.61 11.20
C GLY A 109 -7.20 -19.82 10.49
N SER A 110 -7.15 -20.50 9.35
CA SER A 110 -8.31 -21.16 8.72
C SER A 110 -8.17 -22.67 8.91
N GLU A 111 -9.28 -23.37 9.20
CA GLU A 111 -9.31 -24.84 9.29
C GLU A 111 -8.85 -25.48 7.97
N ASP A 112 -9.19 -24.87 6.83
CA ASP A 112 -8.83 -25.36 5.50
C ASP A 112 -7.31 -25.32 5.25
N HIS A 113 -6.55 -24.54 6.04
CA HIS A 113 -5.11 -24.36 5.90
C HIS A 113 -4.35 -24.65 7.21
N LYS A 114 -4.85 -25.62 7.98
CA LYS A 114 -4.25 -26.00 9.28
C LYS A 114 -2.76 -26.35 9.20
N ALA A 115 -2.31 -27.04 8.14
CA ALA A 115 -0.89 -27.40 7.99
C ALA A 115 0.04 -26.17 7.88
N LEU A 116 -0.43 -25.10 7.22
CA LEU A 116 0.27 -23.83 7.15
C LEU A 116 0.33 -23.19 8.55
N ALA A 117 -0.80 -23.14 9.25
CA ALA A 117 -0.87 -22.62 10.61
C ALA A 117 0.07 -23.38 11.56
N ASP A 118 0.05 -24.71 11.55
CA ASP A 118 0.91 -25.57 12.38
C ASP A 118 2.40 -25.28 12.10
N THR A 119 2.79 -25.11 10.83
CA THR A 119 4.17 -24.79 10.44
C THR A 119 4.61 -23.42 10.95
N VAL A 120 3.76 -22.40 10.80
CA VAL A 120 4.03 -21.04 11.29
C VAL A 120 4.10 -21.01 12.82
N ILE A 121 3.17 -21.68 13.51
CA ILE A 121 3.16 -21.82 14.97
C ILE A 121 4.47 -22.46 15.44
N ALA A 122 4.89 -23.57 14.82
CA ALA A 122 6.16 -24.22 15.15
C ALA A 122 7.38 -23.29 14.98
N GLY A 123 7.40 -22.49 13.91
CA GLY A 123 8.42 -21.48 13.67
C GLY A 123 8.44 -20.39 14.75
N LEU A 124 7.28 -19.81 15.09
CA LEU A 124 7.15 -18.80 16.14
C LEU A 124 7.59 -19.34 17.51
N THR A 125 7.15 -20.56 17.88
CA THR A 125 7.54 -21.21 19.13
C THR A 125 9.04 -21.50 19.19
N ARG A 126 9.65 -21.96 18.08
CA ARG A 126 11.10 -22.17 17.99
C ARG A 126 11.89 -20.89 18.26
N HIS A 127 11.32 -19.74 17.92
CA HIS A 127 11.91 -18.42 18.16
C HIS A 127 11.48 -17.76 19.48
N GLY A 128 10.78 -18.48 20.36
CA GLY A 128 10.49 -18.05 21.73
C GLY A 128 9.10 -17.48 21.99
N ALA A 129 8.18 -17.53 21.01
CA ALA A 129 6.81 -17.08 21.21
C ALA A 129 5.98 -18.11 22.00
N GLU A 130 5.19 -17.63 22.97
CA GLU A 130 4.07 -18.38 23.55
C GLU A 130 2.86 -18.19 22.63
N VAL A 131 2.60 -19.18 21.78
CA VAL A 131 1.54 -19.07 20.78
C VAL A 131 0.21 -19.56 21.34
N VAL A 132 -0.83 -18.75 21.17
CA VAL A 132 -2.22 -19.09 21.46
C VAL A 132 -3.04 -19.01 20.18
N THR A 133 -4.06 -19.85 20.07
CA THR A 133 -5.01 -19.84 18.92
C THR A 133 -6.36 -19.24 19.29
N GLU A 134 -6.60 -19.02 20.58
CA GLU A 134 -7.81 -18.40 21.13
C GLU A 134 -7.48 -17.01 21.69
N PRO A 135 -8.38 -16.02 21.51
CA PRO A 135 -8.21 -14.69 22.08
C PRO A 135 -7.99 -14.71 23.59
N THR A 136 -7.02 -13.92 24.05
CA THR A 136 -6.68 -13.77 25.47
C THR A 136 -6.02 -12.41 25.70
N ASP A 137 -5.89 -12.02 26.96
CA ASP A 137 -5.27 -10.75 27.33
C ASP A 137 -3.73 -10.83 27.30
N GLY A 138 -3.10 -9.66 27.26
CA GLY A 138 -1.63 -9.53 27.32
C GLY A 138 -0.91 -9.99 26.05
N LEU A 139 -1.60 -9.92 24.90
CA LEU A 139 -1.00 -10.21 23.60
C LEU A 139 0.08 -9.19 23.27
N ASN A 140 1.13 -9.66 22.61
CA ASN A 140 2.21 -8.83 22.10
C ASN A 140 2.21 -8.71 20.59
N GLY A 141 1.40 -9.53 19.92
CA GLY A 141 1.14 -9.48 18.49
C GLY A 141 0.01 -10.42 18.13
N VAL A 142 -0.69 -10.08 17.06
CA VAL A 142 -1.68 -10.94 16.41
C VAL A 142 -1.20 -11.21 15.00
N LEU A 143 -1.09 -12.47 14.61
CA LEU A 143 -0.78 -12.89 13.25
C LEU A 143 -2.00 -13.55 12.62
N SER A 144 -2.57 -12.90 11.61
CA SER A 144 -3.63 -13.50 10.80
C SER A 144 -3.05 -14.25 9.62
N LEU A 145 -3.32 -15.56 9.57
CA LEU A 145 -3.07 -16.49 8.47
C LEU A 145 -4.37 -16.83 7.73
N ARG A 146 -5.44 -16.03 7.90
CA ARG A 146 -6.78 -16.35 7.38
C ARG A 146 -6.94 -16.04 5.90
N ALA A 147 -6.11 -15.16 5.34
CA ALA A 147 -6.16 -14.81 3.92
C ALA A 147 -5.79 -16.01 3.02
N PRO A 148 -4.75 -16.81 3.35
CA PRO A 148 -4.61 -18.15 2.81
C PRO A 148 -5.74 -19.07 3.30
N GLY A 149 -6.58 -19.56 2.39
CA GLY A 149 -7.61 -20.54 2.73
C GLY A 149 -8.98 -19.98 3.10
N THR A 150 -9.29 -18.76 2.69
CA THR A 150 -10.64 -18.20 2.72
C THR A 150 -11.11 -17.88 1.30
N GLN A 151 -12.43 -17.93 1.07
CA GLN A 151 -13.02 -17.51 -0.20
C GLN A 151 -13.07 -15.98 -0.33
N ASP A 152 -12.97 -15.25 0.79
CA ASP A 152 -12.96 -13.78 0.81
C ASP A 152 -11.84 -13.26 1.74
N PRO A 153 -10.62 -13.10 1.19
CA PRO A 153 -9.48 -12.57 1.95
C PRO A 153 -9.71 -11.15 2.47
N ALA A 154 -10.43 -10.32 1.72
CA ALA A 154 -10.70 -8.94 2.09
C ALA A 154 -11.65 -8.86 3.29
N ALA A 155 -12.75 -9.62 3.27
CA ALA A 155 -13.68 -9.69 4.40
C ALA A 155 -13.01 -10.25 5.66
N SER A 156 -12.15 -11.26 5.51
CA SER A 156 -11.40 -11.84 6.62
C SER A 156 -10.44 -10.82 7.24
N ALA A 157 -9.68 -10.10 6.41
CA ALA A 157 -8.81 -9.03 6.87
C ALA A 157 -9.59 -7.89 7.56
N LEU A 158 -10.73 -7.48 7.01
CA LEU A 158 -11.60 -6.46 7.62
C LEU A 158 -12.11 -6.91 9.01
N ALA A 159 -12.50 -8.17 9.16
CA ALA A 159 -12.93 -8.71 10.43
C ALA A 159 -11.79 -8.69 11.47
N ASP A 160 -10.59 -9.10 11.07
CA ASP A 160 -9.42 -9.10 11.95
C ASP A 160 -8.98 -7.67 12.35
N ILE A 161 -9.16 -6.69 11.45
CA ILE A 161 -8.94 -5.26 11.74
C ILE A 161 -9.98 -4.72 12.72
N ALA A 162 -11.26 -5.04 12.48
CA ALA A 162 -12.40 -4.60 13.27
C ALA A 162 -12.40 -5.17 14.69
N ALA A 163 -11.76 -6.33 14.90
CA ALA A 163 -11.60 -6.95 16.21
C ALA A 163 -10.82 -6.10 17.23
N ALA A 164 -10.21 -5.00 16.78
CA ALA A 164 -9.73 -3.95 17.68
C ALA A 164 -8.64 -4.40 18.69
N TRP A 165 -7.81 -5.41 18.35
CA TRP A 165 -6.79 -5.97 19.24
C TRP A 165 -5.93 -4.92 19.94
N ASP A 166 -5.65 -5.15 21.22
CA ASP A 166 -4.69 -4.38 22.04
C ASP A 166 -3.24 -4.85 21.81
N ALA A 167 -2.92 -5.18 20.56
CA ALA A 167 -1.61 -5.63 20.12
C ALA A 167 -1.44 -5.35 18.60
N PRO A 168 -0.20 -5.23 18.10
CA PRO A 168 0.06 -5.05 16.68
C PRO A 168 -0.47 -6.22 15.84
N LEU A 169 -1.28 -5.90 14.82
CA LEU A 169 -1.81 -6.87 13.86
C LEU A 169 -0.86 -7.05 12.67
N TRP A 170 -0.49 -8.28 12.40
CA TRP A 170 0.23 -8.73 11.21
C TRP A 170 -0.73 -9.51 10.31
N LEU A 171 -0.82 -9.11 9.04
CA LEU A 171 -1.63 -9.78 8.04
C LEU A 171 -0.71 -10.55 7.10
N ALA A 172 -0.85 -11.88 7.07
CA ALA A 172 -0.08 -12.74 6.20
C ALA A 172 -0.90 -13.16 4.98
N THR A 173 -0.25 -13.13 3.82
CA THR A 173 -0.74 -13.67 2.55
C THR A 173 0.20 -14.77 2.06
N ARG A 174 -0.16 -15.46 0.97
CA ARG A 174 0.73 -16.41 0.28
C ARG A 174 0.52 -16.32 -1.23
N GLY A 175 1.57 -15.96 -1.96
CA GLY A 175 1.52 -15.78 -3.41
C GLY A 175 0.72 -14.55 -3.84
N ALA A 176 0.58 -13.56 -2.96
CA ALA A 176 -0.18 -12.33 -3.23
C ALA A 176 0.70 -11.20 -3.77
N VAL A 177 2.03 -11.36 -3.72
CA VAL A 177 2.98 -10.43 -4.34
C VAL A 177 3.99 -11.19 -5.17
N SER A 178 4.65 -10.49 -6.10
CA SER A 178 5.78 -11.02 -6.86
C SER A 178 7.03 -10.22 -6.48
N VAL A 179 8.03 -10.89 -5.91
CA VAL A 179 9.29 -10.27 -5.48
C VAL A 179 10.37 -10.24 -6.56
N GLY A 180 10.16 -10.94 -7.68
CA GLY A 180 11.09 -11.01 -8.79
C GLY A 180 10.53 -11.74 -10.01
N ALA A 181 11.31 -11.80 -11.09
CA ALA A 181 10.86 -12.34 -12.37
C ALA A 181 10.51 -13.85 -12.33
N SER A 182 11.06 -14.59 -11.36
CA SER A 182 10.80 -16.02 -11.15
C SER A 182 9.71 -16.31 -10.13
N ASP A 183 9.13 -15.28 -9.52
CA ASP A 183 8.10 -15.41 -8.49
C ASP A 183 6.73 -15.10 -9.09
N HIS A 184 5.93 -16.15 -9.30
CA HIS A 184 4.64 -16.04 -9.96
C HIS A 184 3.54 -15.67 -8.97
N LEU A 185 2.65 -14.77 -9.38
CA LEU A 185 1.49 -14.40 -8.58
C LEU A 185 0.44 -15.52 -8.64
N GLU A 186 0.21 -16.20 -7.52
CA GLU A 186 -0.70 -17.36 -7.43
C GLU A 186 -2.06 -17.01 -6.85
N ALA A 187 -2.13 -16.00 -5.98
CA ALA A 187 -3.33 -15.61 -5.24
C ALA A 187 -3.63 -14.10 -5.37
N PRO A 188 -4.03 -13.61 -6.56
CA PRO A 188 -4.29 -12.20 -6.79
C PRO A 188 -5.45 -11.63 -5.94
N ASP A 189 -6.40 -12.47 -5.53
CA ASP A 189 -7.50 -12.14 -4.63
C ASP A 189 -7.01 -11.68 -3.24
N GLN A 190 -5.90 -12.23 -2.77
CA GLN A 190 -5.26 -11.82 -1.51
C GLN A 190 -4.60 -10.44 -1.59
N THR A 191 -4.40 -9.86 -2.78
CA THR A 191 -3.82 -8.51 -2.94
C THR A 191 -4.66 -7.42 -2.25
N ALA A 192 -5.98 -7.63 -2.10
CA ALA A 192 -6.84 -6.70 -1.38
C ALA A 192 -6.40 -6.52 0.09
N VAL A 193 -5.84 -7.55 0.71
CA VAL A 193 -5.28 -7.53 2.07
C VAL A 193 -4.13 -6.53 2.18
N TRP A 194 -3.29 -6.44 1.14
CA TRP A 194 -2.19 -5.48 1.07
C TRP A 194 -2.69 -4.03 0.98
N GLY A 195 -3.78 -3.80 0.24
CA GLY A 195 -4.43 -2.50 0.18
C GLY A 195 -4.97 -2.07 1.54
N LEU A 196 -5.73 -2.95 2.20
CA LEU A 196 -6.32 -2.71 3.52
C LEU A 196 -5.25 -2.50 4.61
N GLY A 197 -4.23 -3.37 4.65
CA GLY A 197 -3.14 -3.29 5.62
C GLY A 197 -2.35 -1.99 5.52
N ARG A 198 -2.09 -1.50 4.29
CA ARG A 198 -1.44 -0.19 4.08
C ARG A 198 -2.28 0.97 4.61
N VAL A 199 -3.60 0.93 4.43
CA VAL A 199 -4.52 1.94 5.00
C VAL A 199 -4.51 1.86 6.52
N LEU A 200 -4.59 0.66 7.11
CA LEU A 200 -4.53 0.47 8.56
C LEU A 200 -3.23 1.04 9.15
N GLY A 201 -2.09 0.80 8.49
CA GLY A 201 -0.80 1.35 8.92
C GLY A 201 -0.74 2.88 8.95
N LEU A 202 -1.53 3.55 8.11
CA LEU A 202 -1.66 5.02 8.11
C LEU A 202 -2.66 5.52 9.13
N GLU A 203 -3.81 4.84 9.29
CA GLU A 203 -4.88 5.27 10.19
C GLU A 203 -4.61 4.95 11.65
N GLN A 204 -3.97 3.80 11.94
CA GLN A 204 -3.78 3.28 13.29
C GLN A 204 -2.38 2.68 13.49
N PRO A 205 -1.30 3.48 13.39
CA PRO A 205 0.07 2.99 13.41
C PRO A 205 0.46 2.24 14.69
N GLY A 206 -0.14 2.59 15.84
CA GLY A 206 0.11 1.89 17.11
C GLY A 206 -0.45 0.46 17.18
N ARG A 207 -1.40 0.13 16.28
CA ARG A 207 -2.06 -1.18 16.20
C ARG A 207 -1.61 -1.99 14.99
N TRP A 208 -0.70 -1.45 14.19
CA TRP A 208 -0.24 -2.05 12.95
C TRP A 208 1.12 -2.71 13.13
N GLY A 209 1.18 -4.01 12.87
CA GLY A 209 2.42 -4.78 12.84
C GLY A 209 3.06 -4.74 11.46
N GLY A 210 2.33 -5.23 10.44
CA GLY A 210 2.83 -5.27 9.07
C GLY A 210 2.11 -6.25 8.15
N LEU A 211 2.61 -6.31 6.91
CA LEU A 211 2.21 -7.29 5.88
C LEU A 211 3.37 -8.23 5.63
N VAL A 212 3.07 -9.51 5.44
CA VAL A 212 4.06 -10.52 5.04
C VAL A 212 3.45 -11.44 3.99
N ASP A 213 4.16 -11.70 2.90
CA ASP A 213 3.80 -12.77 1.97
C ASP A 213 4.66 -14.00 2.27
N LEU A 214 4.00 -15.13 2.48
CA LEU A 214 4.66 -16.40 2.76
C LEU A 214 5.03 -17.11 1.46
N PRO A 215 6.15 -17.86 1.43
CA PRO A 215 6.55 -18.63 0.26
C PRO A 215 5.61 -19.82 -0.02
N ALA A 216 5.66 -20.34 -1.24
CA ALA A 216 4.95 -21.55 -1.65
C ALA A 216 5.46 -22.83 -0.96
N GLU A 217 6.64 -22.83 -0.36
CA GLU A 217 7.17 -23.92 0.47
C GLU A 217 7.80 -23.32 1.74
N LEU A 218 7.46 -23.88 2.90
CA LEU A 218 7.90 -23.43 4.23
C LEU A 218 8.85 -24.45 4.87
#